data_AF-A0A3S4DT60-F1
#
_entry.id   AF-A0A3S4DT60-F1
#
_cell.length_a   1.000
_cell.length_b   1.000
_cell.length_c   1.000
_cell.angle_alpha   90.00
_cell.angle_beta   90.00
_cell.angle_gamma   90.00
#
_symmetry.space_group_name_H-M   'P 1'
#
loop_
_entity.id
_entity.type
_entity.pdbx_description
1 polymer ?
#
loop_
_entity_poly.entity_id
_entity_poly.type
_entity_poly.pdbx_seq_one_letter_code
_entity_poly.pdbx_strand_id
1 'polypeptide(L)' 'MTQTIFMVGARGAGKTTVGRALAQALGFGFIDTDLFMQQAAQMSVAEMVEQGGLAGLSPP' A
#
# COMPACT_ATOMS: atom_id res chain seq x y z
N MET A 1 17.60 6.74 15.44
CA MET A 1 16.56 7.22 14.50
C MET A 1 16.10 6.01 13.71
N THR A 2 14.84 5.62 13.84
CA THR A 2 14.26 4.52 13.05
C THR A 2 13.59 5.15 11.84
N GLN A 3 14.09 4.86 10.63
CA GLN A 3 13.65 5.53 9.40
C GLN A 3 12.73 4.60 8.62
N THR A 4 11.62 5.14 8.10
CA THR A 4 10.66 4.38 7.31
C THR A 4 11.28 3.94 5.98
N ILE A 5 11.07 2.67 5.63
CA ILE A 5 11.51 2.09 4.37
C ILE A 5 10.33 2.04 3.41
N PHE A 6 10.44 2.70 2.26
CA PHE A 6 9.43 2.66 1.21
C PHE A 6 9.82 1.64 0.14
N MET A 7 8.90 0.76 -0.20
CA MET A 7 9.06 -0.18 -1.31
C MET A 7 8.30 0.33 -2.54
N VAL A 8 9.03 0.64 -3.60
CA VAL A 8 8.47 1.12 -4.88
C VAL A 8 8.69 0.09 -5.99
N GLY A 9 7.81 0.10 -7.00
CA GLY A 9 7.88 -0.81 -8.13
C GLY A 9 6.49 -1.20 -8.66
N ALA A 10 6.45 -1.87 -9.80
CA ALA A 10 5.20 -2.27 -10.45
C ALA A 10 4.35 -3.23 -9.59
N ARG A 11 3.05 -3.32 -9.89
CA ARG A 11 2.15 -4.32 -9.29
C ARG A 11 2.64 -5.72 -9.68
N GLY A 12 2.69 -6.64 -8.73
CA GLY A 12 3.25 -7.99 -8.94
C GLY A 12 4.77 -8.11 -8.79
N ALA A 13 5.51 -7.02 -8.57
CA ALA A 13 6.97 -7.07 -8.36
C ALA A 13 7.42 -7.69 -7.01
N GLY A 14 6.51 -8.29 -6.24
CA GLY A 14 6.83 -8.95 -4.97
C GLY A 14 7.01 -8.03 -3.75
N LYS A 15 6.65 -6.74 -3.85
CA LYS A 15 6.82 -5.75 -2.76
C LYS A 15 6.20 -6.19 -1.43
N THR A 16 4.97 -6.70 -1.45
CA THR A 16 4.28 -7.17 -0.24
C THR A 16 4.98 -8.39 0.37
N THR A 17 5.44 -9.34 -0.46
CA THR A 17 6.15 -10.54 -0.01
C THR A 17 7.49 -10.19 0.63
N VAL A 18 8.32 -9.43 -0.08
CA VAL A 18 9.65 -9.03 0.39
C VAL A 18 9.54 -8.08 1.59
N GLY A 19 8.62 -7.13 1.57
CA GLY A 19 8.42 -6.17 2.65
C GLY A 19 8.01 -6.81 3.96
N ARG A 20 7.15 -7.83 3.93
CA ARG A 20 6.79 -8.62 5.13
C ARG A 20 7.99 -9.35 5.71
N ALA A 21 8.78 -10.02 4.86
CA ALA A 21 9.98 -10.73 5.30
C ALA A 21 11.03 -9.76 5.88
N LEU A 22 11.23 -8.61 5.24
CA LEU A 22 12.13 -7.56 5.70
C LEU A 22 11.67 -6.98 7.05
N ALA A 23 10.38 -6.68 7.18
CA ALA A 23 9.82 -6.15 8.42
C ALA A 23 10.01 -7.14 9.58
N GLN A 24 9.75 -8.42 9.35
CA GLN A 24 10.00 -9.47 10.35
C GLN A 24 11.48 -9.55 10.75
N ALA A 25 12.40 -9.52 9.76
CA ALA A 25 13.84 -9.60 10.02
C ALA A 25 14.38 -8.40 10.81
N LEU A 26 13.78 -7.22 10.65
CA LEU A 26 14.20 -5.99 11.30
C LEU A 26 13.39 -5.65 12.57
N GLY A 27 12.34 -6.40 12.90
CA GLY A 27 11.42 -6.09 13.99
C GLY A 27 10.55 -4.86 13.71
N PHE A 28 10.23 -4.59 12.44
CA PHE A 28 9.43 -3.45 12.01
C PHE A 28 7.97 -3.88 11.80
N GLY A 29 7.07 -2.90 11.82
CA GLY A 29 5.72 -3.06 11.26
C GLY A 29 5.76 -3.07 9.73
N PHE A 30 4.82 -3.77 9.12
CA PHE A 30 4.60 -3.74 7.67
C PHE A 30 3.24 -3.12 7.38
N ILE A 31 3.20 -2.14 6.45
CA ILE A 31 1.97 -1.50 5.98
C ILE A 31 1.90 -1.68 4.46
N ASP A 32 0.77 -2.19 3.98
CA ASP A 32 0.43 -2.19 2.55
C ASP A 32 -0.45 -0.96 2.28
N THR A 33 0.04 -0.04 1.45
CA THR A 33 -0.63 1.23 1.19
C THR A 33 -1.95 1.05 0.44
N ASP A 34 -2.03 0.06 -0.45
CA ASP A 34 -3.25 -0.18 -1.23
C ASP A 34 -4.37 -0.64 -0.28
N LEU A 35 -4.05 -1.58 0.61
CA LEU A 35 -4.99 -2.08 1.61
C LEU A 35 -5.42 -0.98 2.60
N PHE A 36 -4.46 -0.16 3.05
CA PHE A 36 -4.73 0.96 3.96
C PHE A 36 -5.70 1.97 3.34
N MET A 37 -5.49 2.35 2.07
CA MET A 37 -6.37 3.28 1.35
C MET A 37 -7.78 2.72 1.19
N GLN A 38 -7.92 1.44 0.84
CA GLN A 38 -9.24 0.79 0.73
C GLN A 38 -9.99 0.76 2.07
N GLN A 39 -9.28 0.48 3.16
CA GLN A 39 -9.86 0.51 4.51
C GLN A 39 -10.28 1.92 4.91
N ALA A 40 -9.48 2.94 4.62
CA ALA A 40 -9.80 4.33 4.91
C ALA A 40 -11.02 4.82 4.10
N ALA A 41 -11.09 4.45 2.82
CA ALA A 41 -12.18 4.84 1.92
C ALA A 41 -13.47 4.02 2.11
N GLN A 42 -13.41 2.89 2.82
CA GLN A 42 -14.51 1.90 2.88
C GLN A 42 -14.97 1.46 1.49
N MET A 43 -14.04 1.40 0.54
CA MET A 43 -14.28 1.12 -0.87
C MET A 43 -13.13 0.31 -1.46
N SER A 44 -13.45 -0.53 -2.44
CA SER A 44 -12.46 -1.20 -3.28
C SER A 44 -11.78 -0.23 -4.25
N VAL A 45 -10.59 -0.60 -4.73
CA VAL A 45 -9.89 0.15 -5.79
C VAL A 45 -10.77 0.31 -7.03
N ALA A 46 -11.58 -0.71 -7.36
CA ALA A 46 -12.49 -0.66 -8.49
C ALA A 46 -13.59 0.41 -8.29
N GLU A 47 -14.23 0.44 -7.12
CA GLU A 47 -15.28 1.43 -6.81
C GLU A 47 -14.72 2.86 -6.78
N MET A 48 -13.50 3.05 -6.24
CA MET A 48 -12.84 4.36 -6.26
C MET A 48 -12.58 4.85 -7.69
N VAL A 49 -12.14 3.96 -8.57
CA VAL A 49 -11.91 4.28 -9.98
C VAL A 49 -13.22 4.49 -10.74
N GLU A 50 -14.27 3.74 -10.44
CA GLU A 50 -15.57 3.90 -11.06
C GLU A 50 -16.18 5.29 -10.75
N GLN A 51 -16.02 5.78 -9.52
CA GLN A 51 -16.58 7.06 -9.09
C GLN A 51 -15.72 8.27 -9.51
N GLY A 52 -14.39 8.17 -9.42
CA GLY A 52 -13.46 9.30 -9.59
C GLY A 52 -12.46 9.17 -10.73
N GLY A 53 -12.55 8.12 -11.55
CA GLY A 53 -11.50 7.76 -12.49
C GLY A 53 -10.18 7.46 -11.77
N LEU A 54 -9.05 7.55 -12.49
CA LEU A 54 -7.73 7.33 -11.88
C LEU A 54 -7.42 8.33 -10.74
N ALA A 55 -8.00 9.52 -10.81
CA ALA A 55 -7.82 10.56 -9.80
C ALA A 55 -8.41 10.14 -8.44
N GLY A 56 -9.43 9.28 -8.41
CA GLY A 56 -10.02 8.73 -7.19
C GLY A 56 -9.07 7.87 -6.34
N LEU A 57 -7.90 7.50 -6.87
CA LEU A 57 -6.83 6.83 -6.11
C LEU A 57 -5.82 7.79 -5.48
N SER A 58 -5.97 9.09 -5.69
CA SER A 58 -5.13 10.09 -5.05
C SER A 58 -5.53 10.23 -3.58
N PRO A 59 -4.57 10.37 -2.65
CA PRO A 59 -4.92 10.71 -1.27
C PRO A 59 -5.66 12.07 -1.22
N PRO A 60 -6.57 12.26 -0.26
CA PRO A 60 -7.24 13.54 -0.04
C PRO A 60 -6.27 14.65 0.41
#